data_AF-A0A1Q3V1V8-F1
#
_entry.id   AF-A0A1Q3V1V8-F1
#
_cell.length_a   1.000
_cell.length_b   1.000
_cell.length_c   1.000
_cell.angle_alpha   90.00
_cell.angle_beta   90.00
_cell.angle_gamma   90.00
#
_symmetry.space_group_name_H-M   'P 1'
#
loop_
_entity.id
_entity.type
_entity.pdbx_description
1 polymer ?
#
loop_
_entity_poly.entity_id
_entity_poly.type
_entity_poly.pdbx_seq_one_letter_code
_entity_poly.pdbx_strand_id
1 'polypeptide(L)'
;MAGFMGSFVWYRLIFESADIPVQQGLARSMLGALALLSLLGVRYPIQMLPLMIYEVAWKTIWLLLIAFRAWLAGKWTQDIEALFQDCIGIVLAYIFMPWRYVWARYVIQPMEPLRRPK
;
A
#
# COMPACT_ATOMS: atom_id res chain seq x y z
N MET A 1 -12.14 -5.42 -2.22
CA MET A 1 -11.05 -4.50 -2.58
C MET A 1 -9.68 -5.19 -2.64
N ALA A 2 -9.24 -5.88 -1.57
CA ALA A 2 -8.03 -6.72 -1.59
C ALA A 2 -8.04 -7.80 -2.69
N GLY A 3 -9.21 -8.40 -2.97
CA GLY A 3 -9.35 -9.39 -4.06
C GLY A 3 -9.09 -8.81 -5.45
N PHE A 4 -9.59 -7.61 -5.75
CA PHE A 4 -9.47 -7.03 -7.11
C PHE A 4 -8.04 -6.59 -7.42
N MET A 5 -7.38 -5.90 -6.48
CA MET A 5 -5.98 -5.50 -6.65
C MET A 5 -5.00 -6.66 -6.49
N GLY A 6 -5.27 -7.61 -5.58
CA GLY A 6 -4.45 -8.81 -5.46
C GLY A 6 -4.46 -9.63 -6.74
N SER A 7 -5.62 -9.82 -7.36
CA SER A 7 -5.72 -10.46 -8.68
C SER A 7 -4.98 -9.68 -9.77
N PHE A 8 -5.01 -8.34 -9.76
CA PHE A 8 -4.33 -7.54 -10.78
C PHE A 8 -2.79 -7.56 -10.66
N VAL A 9 -2.26 -7.47 -9.43
CA VAL A 9 -0.82 -7.59 -9.16
C VAL A 9 -0.33 -8.99 -9.51
N TRP A 10 -1.05 -10.04 -9.09
CA TRP A 10 -0.72 -11.43 -9.43
C TRP A 10 -0.80 -11.71 -10.93
N TYR A 11 -1.81 -11.16 -11.61
CA TYR A 11 -1.93 -11.27 -13.07
C TYR A 11 -0.71 -10.67 -13.77
N ARG A 12 -0.30 -9.44 -13.43
CA ARG A 12 0.92 -8.83 -14.00
C ARG A 12 2.19 -9.57 -13.64
N LEU A 13 2.28 -10.14 -12.43
CA LEU A 13 3.47 -10.89 -11.98
C LEU A 13 3.62 -12.23 -12.71
N ILE A 14 2.50 -12.89 -13.03
CA ILE A 14 2.49 -14.18 -13.72
C ILE A 14 2.62 -14.01 -15.24
N PHE A 15 1.96 -13.01 -15.83
CA PHE A 15 1.83 -12.89 -17.29
C PHE A 15 2.77 -11.86 -17.94
N GLU A 16 3.33 -10.90 -17.19
CA GLU A 16 4.14 -9.80 -17.74
C GLU A 16 5.62 -9.87 -17.32
N SER A 17 6.05 -10.96 -16.67
CA SER A 17 7.34 -11.07 -15.95
C SER A 17 8.59 -11.32 -16.79
N ALA A 18 8.47 -11.54 -18.10
CA ALA A 18 9.60 -11.92 -18.94
C ALA A 18 10.56 -10.76 -19.29
N ASP A 19 10.08 -9.51 -19.40
CA ASP A 19 10.87 -8.35 -19.86
C ASP A 19 11.00 -7.21 -18.82
N ILE A 20 10.66 -7.48 -17.56
CA ILE A 20 10.62 -6.44 -16.52
C ILE A 20 12.06 -6.13 -16.03
N PRO A 21 12.46 -4.84 -15.92
CA PRO A 21 13.71 -4.46 -15.26
C PRO A 21 13.80 -5.04 -13.84
N VAL A 22 14.97 -5.53 -13.44
CA VAL A 22 15.19 -6.24 -12.14
C VAL A 22 14.64 -5.47 -10.93
N GLN A 23 14.81 -4.14 -10.91
CA GLN A 23 14.31 -3.28 -9.84
C GLN A 23 12.78 -3.20 -9.80
N GLN A 24 12.12 -3.17 -10.96
CA GLN A 24 10.66 -3.20 -11.05
C GLN A 24 10.12 -4.58 -10.66
N GLY A 25 10.81 -5.67 -11.04
CA GLY A 25 10.46 -7.02 -10.62
C GLY A 25 10.50 -7.19 -9.11
N LEU A 26 11.53 -6.64 -8.45
CA LEU A 26 11.65 -6.62 -6.98
C LEU A 26 10.48 -5.85 -6.33
N ALA A 27 10.17 -4.65 -6.83
CA ALA A 27 9.05 -3.87 -6.30
C ALA A 27 7.71 -4.61 -6.46
N ARG A 28 7.49 -5.23 -7.63
CA ARG A 28 6.26 -6.01 -7.90
C ARG A 28 6.16 -7.24 -7.00
N SER A 29 7.25 -7.95 -6.71
CA SER A 29 7.22 -9.12 -5.82
C SER A 29 6.90 -8.74 -4.37
N MET A 30 7.43 -7.61 -3.89
CA MET A 30 7.05 -7.05 -2.59
C MET A 30 5.56 -6.70 -2.55
N LEU A 31 5.02 -6.07 -3.60
CA LEU A 31 3.58 -5.78 -3.72
C LEU A 31 2.73 -7.05 -3.81
N GLY A 32 3.20 -8.10 -4.50
CA GLY A 32 2.52 -9.39 -4.60
C GLY A 32 2.43 -10.10 -3.25
N ALA A 33 3.50 -10.07 -2.45
CA ALA A 33 3.48 -10.57 -1.08
C ALA A 33 2.53 -9.76 -0.19
N LEU A 34 2.50 -8.44 -0.36
CA LEU A 34 1.61 -7.55 0.38
C LEU A 34 0.14 -7.80 0.01
N ALA A 35 -0.16 -8.09 -1.26
CA ALA A 35 -1.48 -8.50 -1.70
C ALA A 35 -1.94 -9.83 -1.05
N LEU A 36 -1.05 -10.82 -0.91
CA LEU A 36 -1.36 -12.05 -0.19
C LEU A 36 -1.69 -11.78 1.29
N LEU A 37 -0.90 -10.92 1.95
CA LEU A 37 -1.17 -10.51 3.32
C LEU A 37 -2.48 -9.72 3.43
N SER A 38 -2.82 -8.93 2.42
CA SER A 38 -4.09 -8.18 2.35
C SER A 38 -5.32 -9.10 2.30
N LEU A 39 -5.21 -10.31 1.71
CA LEU A 39 -6.28 -11.32 1.79
C LEU A 39 -6.55 -11.77 3.23
N LEU A 40 -5.49 -11.90 4.06
CA LEU A 40 -5.64 -12.14 5.50
C LEU A 40 -6.23 -10.92 6.20
N GLY A 41 -5.89 -9.71 5.75
CA GLY A 41 -6.45 -8.44 6.22
C GLY A 41 -7.96 -8.32 6.01
N VAL A 42 -8.53 -8.92 4.97
CA VAL A 42 -10.00 -9.00 4.79
C VAL A 42 -10.65 -9.80 5.92
N ARG A 43 -9.98 -10.86 6.39
CA ARG A 43 -10.50 -11.71 7.47
C ARG A 43 -10.26 -11.12 8.86
N TYR A 44 -9.14 -10.43 9.06
CA TYR A 44 -8.74 -9.85 10.36
C TYR A 44 -8.35 -8.36 10.23
N PRO A 45 -9.28 -7.47 9.84
CA PRO A 45 -8.98 -6.08 9.51
C PRO A 45 -8.39 -5.30 10.69
N ILE A 46 -8.81 -5.61 11.92
CA ILE A 46 -8.34 -4.92 13.12
C ILE A 46 -6.91 -5.32 13.52
N GLN A 47 -6.50 -6.56 13.24
CA GLN A 47 -5.16 -7.05 13.57
C GLN A 47 -4.11 -6.61 12.55
N MET A 48 -4.52 -6.36 11.29
CA MET A 48 -3.63 -5.93 10.21
C MET A 48 -3.67 -4.42 9.94
N LEU A 49 -4.14 -3.62 10.89
CA LEU A 49 -4.07 -2.15 10.81
C LEU A 49 -2.67 -1.60 10.54
N PRO A 50 -1.57 -2.13 11.12
CA PRO A 50 -0.22 -1.63 10.82
C PRO A 50 0.13 -1.76 9.34
N LEU A 51 -0.29 -2.86 8.70
CA LEU A 51 -0.06 -3.12 7.28
C LEU A 51 -0.82 -2.09 6.42
N MET A 52 -2.06 -1.79 6.78
CA MET A 52 -2.86 -0.79 6.05
C MET A 52 -2.32 0.63 6.24
N ILE A 53 -1.83 0.99 7.44
CA ILE A 53 -1.15 2.28 7.69
C ILE A 53 0.11 2.39 6.84
N TYR A 54 0.90 1.31 6.76
CA TYR A 54 2.05 1.25 5.87
C TYR A 54 1.64 1.47 4.41
N GLU A 55 0.61 0.76 3.92
CA GLU A 55 0.10 0.91 2.55
C GLU A 55 -0.26 2.36 2.20
N VAL A 56 -1.00 3.02 3.10
CA VAL A 56 -1.39 4.42 2.91
C VAL A 56 -0.18 5.34 2.98
N ALA A 57 0.73 5.12 3.92
CA ALA A 57 1.90 5.98 4.09
C ALA A 57 2.82 5.94 2.86
N TRP A 58 3.17 4.76 2.35
CA TRP A 58 4.09 4.70 1.21
C TRP A 58 3.48 5.29 -0.07
N LYS A 59 2.18 5.08 -0.31
CA LYS A 59 1.49 5.66 -1.48
C LYS A 59 1.29 7.16 -1.36
N THR A 60 0.99 7.68 -0.17
CA THR A 60 0.89 9.14 0.03
C THR A 60 2.26 9.80 -0.16
N ILE A 61 3.33 9.21 0.37
CA ILE A 61 4.70 9.67 0.15
C ILE A 61 5.05 9.64 -1.34
N TRP A 62 4.75 8.56 -2.06
CA TRP A 62 5.03 8.46 -3.49
C TRP A 62 4.25 9.50 -4.32
N LEU A 63 2.95 9.66 -4.06
CA LEU A 63 2.11 10.65 -4.75
C LEU A 63 2.61 12.08 -4.49
N LEU A 64 2.95 12.43 -3.25
CA LEU A 64 3.39 13.77 -2.88
C LEU A 64 4.82 14.08 -3.31
N LEU A 65 5.74 13.11 -3.22
CA LEU A 65 7.16 13.36 -3.46
C LEU A 65 7.63 12.97 -4.86
N ILE A 66 6.92 12.09 -5.56
CA ILE A 66 7.33 11.63 -6.89
C ILE A 66 6.33 12.14 -7.92
N ALA A 67 5.05 11.76 -7.84
CA ALA A 67 4.07 12.14 -8.86
C ALA A 67 3.84 13.67 -8.90
N PHE A 68 3.65 14.30 -7.74
CA PHE A 68 3.44 15.75 -7.65
C PHE A 68 4.68 16.54 -8.10
N ARG A 69 5.88 16.11 -7.72
CA ARG A 69 7.14 16.72 -8.18
C ARG A 69 7.36 16.55 -9.68
N ALA A 70 7.02 15.39 -10.24
CA ALA A 70 7.10 15.14 -11.68
C ALA A 70 6.09 16.00 -12.46
N TRP A 71 4.88 16.17 -11.91
CA TRP A 71 3.86 17.05 -12.47
C TRP A 71 4.31 18.52 -12.48
N LEU A 72 4.86 19.02 -11.37
CA LEU A 72 5.42 20.38 -11.29
C LEU A 72 6.57 20.60 -12.28
N ALA A 73 7.39 19.58 -12.51
CA ALA A 73 8.49 19.64 -13.46
C ALA A 73 8.08 19.45 -14.93
N GLY A 74 6.79 19.18 -15.21
CA GLY A 74 6.30 18.85 -16.55
C GLY A 74 6.87 17.54 -17.12
N LYS A 75 7.48 16.70 -16.28
CA LYS A 75 8.13 15.45 -16.68
C LYS A 75 7.23 14.25 -16.35
N TRP A 76 6.05 14.23 -16.96
CA TRP A 76 5.13 13.10 -16.82
C TRP A 76 5.53 12.00 -17.80
N THR A 77 6.16 10.95 -17.31
CA THR A 77 6.56 9.80 -18.13
C THR A 77 5.52 8.69 -18.10
N GLN A 78 5.55 7.80 -19.08
CA GLN A 78 4.66 6.65 -19.17
C GLN A 78 4.78 5.71 -17.94
N ASP A 79 5.98 5.61 -17.35
CA ASP A 79 6.19 4.85 -16.12
C ASP A 79 5.46 5.46 -14.92
N ILE A 80 5.42 6.79 -14.82
CA ILE A 80 4.69 7.49 -13.75
C ILE A 80 3.19 7.30 -13.93
N GLU A 81 2.69 7.37 -15.16
CA GLU A 81 1.29 7.10 -15.48
C GLU A 81 0.88 5.67 -15.07
N ALA A 82 1.69 4.66 -15.43
CA ALA A 82 1.43 3.28 -15.07
C ALA A 82 1.39 3.08 -13.53
N LEU A 83 2.37 3.65 -12.83
CA LEU A 83 2.42 3.61 -11.35
C LEU A 83 1.28 4.38 -10.70
N PHE A 84 0.82 5.48 -11.31
CA PHE A 84 -0.30 6.27 -10.83
C PHE A 84 -1.62 5.48 -10.90
N GLN A 85 -1.84 4.76 -12.00
CA GLN A 85 -2.99 3.86 -12.16
C GLN A 85 -2.97 2.73 -11.13
N ASP A 86 -1.79 2.14 -10.86
CA ASP A 86 -1.63 1.14 -9.80
C ASP A 86 -1.85 1.73 -8.39
N CYS A 87 -1.57 3.02 -8.20
CA CYS A 87 -1.82 3.70 -6.93
C CYS A 87 -3.30 4.05 -6.71
N ILE A 88 -4.14 4.14 -7.75
CA ILE A 88 -5.52 4.66 -7.67
C ILE A 88 -6.40 3.90 -6.67
N GLY A 89 -6.15 2.61 -6.48
CA GLY A 89 -6.86 1.80 -5.50
C GLY A 89 -6.68 2.27 -4.06
N ILE A 90 -5.63 3.05 -3.73
CA ILE A 90 -5.44 3.61 -2.37
C ILE A 90 -6.60 4.48 -1.92
N VAL A 91 -7.28 5.16 -2.85
CA VAL A 91 -8.38 6.07 -2.54
C VAL A 91 -9.54 5.31 -1.89
N LEU A 92 -9.87 4.15 -2.44
CA LEU A 92 -10.90 3.29 -1.86
C LEU A 92 -10.45 2.74 -0.49
N ALA A 93 -9.18 2.37 -0.31
CA ALA A 93 -8.66 1.90 0.98
C ALA A 93 -8.75 3.01 2.03
N TYR A 94 -8.47 4.25 1.62
CA TYR A 94 -8.60 5.43 2.46
C TYR A 94 -10.05 5.66 2.88
N ILE A 95 -11.01 5.53 1.96
CA ILE A 95 -12.45 5.72 2.26
C ILE A 95 -12.98 4.63 3.20
N PHE A 96 -12.62 3.37 2.97
CA PHE A 96 -13.11 2.24 3.77
C PHE A 96 -12.38 2.08 5.11
N MET A 97 -11.21 2.70 5.30
CA MET A 97 -10.46 2.61 6.54
C MET A 97 -11.20 3.33 7.69
N PRO A 98 -11.38 2.67 8.85
CA PRO A 98 -11.98 3.30 10.02
C PRO A 98 -10.98 4.24 10.71
N TRP A 99 -10.78 5.43 10.16
CA TRP A 99 -9.84 6.46 10.68
C TRP A 99 -10.03 6.78 12.16
N ARG A 100 -11.29 6.78 12.62
CA ARG A 100 -11.63 6.98 14.03
C ARG A 100 -10.98 5.93 14.94
N TYR A 101 -10.97 4.68 14.49
CA TYR A 101 -10.36 3.58 15.23
C TYR A 101 -8.83 3.64 15.17
N VAL A 102 -8.27 3.98 14.01
CA VAL A 102 -6.81 4.17 13.84
C VAL A 102 -6.30 5.25 14.78
N TRP A 103 -6.97 6.41 14.81
CA TRP A 103 -6.58 7.51 15.68
C TRP A 103 -6.71 7.14 17.17
N ALA A 104 -7.83 6.51 17.55
CA ALA A 104 -8.05 6.07 18.93
C ALA A 104 -7.01 5.04 19.40
N ARG A 105 -6.57 4.13 18.52
CA ARG A 105 -5.68 3.02 18.89
C ARG A 105 -4.18 3.33 18.74
N TYR A 106 -3.78 4.15 17.77
CA TYR A 106 -2.36 4.42 17.51
C TYR A 106 -1.91 5.80 17.99
N VAL A 107 -2.80 6.77 18.12
CA VAL A 107 -2.45 8.14 18.56
C VAL A 107 -2.86 8.38 20.00
N ILE A 108 -4.02 7.87 20.42
CA ILE A 108 -4.57 8.13 21.75
C ILE A 108 -4.14 7.07 22.78
N GLN A 109 -4.02 5.80 22.41
CA GLN A 109 -3.65 4.78 23.39
C GLN A 109 -2.20 4.92 23.87
N PRO A 110 -1.97 4.96 25.20
CA PRO A 110 -0.62 4.92 25.75
C PRO A 110 0.04 3.58 25.42
N MET A 111 1.34 3.63 25.14
CA MET A 111 2.16 2.47 24.82
C MET A 111 1.98 1.35 25.87
N GLU A 112 1.83 0.11 25.42
CA GLU A 112 1.81 -1.03 26.34
C GLU A 112 3.14 -1.05 27.14
N PRO A 113 3.07 -1.13 28.48
CA PRO A 113 4.26 -1.07 29.31
C PRO A 113 5.25 -2.18 28.93
N LEU A 114 6.48 -1.79 28.58
CA LEU A 114 7.54 -2.72 28.16
C LEU A 114 7.94 -3.73 29.25
N ARG A 115 7.53 -3.48 30.50
CA ARG A 115 7.80 -4.33 31.66
C ARG A 115 6.57 -4.35 32.56
N ARG A 116 6.01 -5.53 32.82
CA ARG A 116 5.03 -5.70 33.89
C ARG A 116 5.72 -5.47 35.24
N PRO A 117 5.25 -4.55 36.10
CA PRO A 117 5.72 -4.49 37.48
C PRO A 117 5.36 -5.83 38.16
N LYS A 118 6.36 -6.44 38.80
CA LYS A 118 6.20 -7.63 39.64
C LYS A 118 5.49 -7.27 40.94
#